data_AF-A0A3M1GZZ1-F1
#
_entry.id   AF-A0A3M1GZZ1-F1
#
_cell.length_a   1.000
_cell.length_b   1.000
_cell.length_c   1.000
_cell.angle_alpha   90.00
_cell.angle_beta   90.00
_cell.angle_gamma   90.00
#
_symmetry.space_group_name_H-M   'P 1'
#
loop_
_entity.id
_entity.type
_entity.pdbx_description
1 polymer ?
#
loop_
_entity_poly.entity_id
_entity_poly.type
_entity_poly.pdbx_seq_one_letter_code
_entity_poly.pdbx_strand_id
1 'polypeptide(L)'
;MIGIVIVSHSARLAEGVRELASQMTQGKVPIAVAGGIDAPDNPIGTDANRVVQAIQEVFSDDGVIVLMDLGSALLSAEMALEFLPEEQRERIYLLDAPLVEGAVAAAAQAAATGDIQA
;
A
#
# COMPACT_ATOMS: atom_id res chain seq x y z
N MET A 1 3.45 -11.62 -8.57
CA MET A 1 2.65 -11.86 -7.36
C MET A 1 2.12 -10.53 -6.89
N ILE A 2 0.82 -10.42 -6.61
CA ILE A 2 0.19 -9.14 -6.26
C ILE A 2 0.87 -8.56 -5.01
N GLY A 3 1.32 -7.31 -5.10
CA GLY A 3 1.87 -6.57 -3.96
C GLY A 3 0.79 -5.74 -3.26
N ILE A 4 0.99 -5.48 -1.97
CA ILE A 4 0.12 -4.58 -1.20
C ILE A 4 0.96 -3.46 -0.60
N VAL A 5 0.50 -2.22 -0.73
CA VAL A 5 1.07 -1.04 -0.09
C VAL A 5 0.03 -0.42 0.83
N ILE A 6 0.43 -0.22 2.09
CA ILE A 6 -0.40 0.42 3.11
C ILE A 6 0.12 1.85 3.30
N VAL A 7 -0.69 2.84 2.94
CA VAL A 7 -0.38 4.27 3.09
C VAL A 7 -1.14 4.86 4.26
N SER A 8 -0.43 5.46 5.20
CA SER A 8 -1.07 6.12 6.36
C SER A 8 -0.32 7.35 6.83
N HIS A 9 -1.03 8.29 7.43
CA HIS A 9 -0.43 9.40 8.15
C HIS A 9 0.46 8.95 9.31
N SER A 10 0.19 7.78 9.89
CA SER A 10 0.90 7.25 11.03
C SER A 10 1.72 6.02 10.62
N ALA A 11 3.04 6.13 10.71
CA ALA A 11 3.94 4.99 10.53
C ALA A 11 3.55 3.79 11.42
N ARG A 12 3.11 4.08 12.65
CA ARG A 12 2.67 3.05 13.61
C ARG A 12 1.38 2.36 13.17
N LEU A 13 0.45 3.11 12.57
CA LEU A 13 -0.79 2.52 12.06
C LEU A 13 -0.50 1.66 10.85
N ALA A 14 0.27 2.16 9.87
CA ALA A 14 0.64 1.39 8.69
C ALA A 14 1.33 0.07 9.06
N GLU A 15 2.27 0.13 10.01
CA GLU A 15 2.96 -1.05 10.52
C GLU A 15 2.02 -2.04 11.23
N GLY A 16 1.13 -1.54 12.09
CA GLY A 16 0.15 -2.41 12.76
C GLY A 16 -0.82 -3.08 11.78
N VAL A 17 -1.23 -2.38 10.71
CA VAL A 17 -2.05 -2.97 9.65
C VAL A 17 -1.26 -4.00 8.86
N ARG A 18 0.02 -3.74 8.56
CA ARG A 18 0.91 -4.73 7.92
C ARG A 18 1.01 -5.99 8.76
N GLU A 19 1.20 -5.87 10.06
CA GLU A 19 1.28 -7.00 11.00
C GLU A 19 0.03 -7.88 10.91
N LEU A 20 -1.17 -7.26 10.97
CA LEU A 20 -2.45 -7.98 10.87
C LEU A 20 -2.65 -8.62 9.49
N ALA A 21 -2.45 -7.86 8.41
CA ALA A 21 -2.63 -8.33 7.05
C ALA A 21 -1.67 -9.49 6.73
N SER A 22 -0.43 -9.44 7.24
CA SER A 22 0.57 -10.50 7.05
C SER A 22 0.15 -11.85 7.63
N GLN A 23 -0.71 -11.88 8.66
CA GLN A 23 -1.26 -13.14 9.18
C GLN A 23 -2.13 -13.86 8.15
N MET A 24 -2.72 -13.12 7.20
CA MET A 24 -3.59 -13.68 6.17
C MET A 24 -2.81 -14.21 4.96
N THR A 25 -1.56 -13.79 4.75
CA THR A 25 -0.83 -14.06 3.50
C THR A 25 -0.15 -15.42 3.46
N GLN A 26 0.08 -16.05 4.62
CA GLN A 26 0.92 -17.25 4.75
C GLN A 26 2.33 -17.06 4.12
N GLY A 27 2.83 -15.82 4.08
CA GLY A 27 4.13 -15.48 3.46
C GLY A 27 4.12 -15.41 1.93
N LYS A 28 2.95 -15.43 1.29
CA LYS A 28 2.79 -15.47 -0.19
C LYS A 28 2.46 -14.13 -0.83
N VAL A 29 2.28 -13.06 -0.05
CA VAL A 29 1.88 -11.75 -0.58
C VAL A 29 2.81 -10.71 0.04
N PRO A 30 3.64 -10.01 -0.74
CA PRO A 30 4.52 -8.98 -0.24
C PRO A 30 3.70 -7.75 0.18
N ILE A 31 3.98 -7.22 1.37
CA ILE A 31 3.32 -6.05 1.93
C ILE A 31 4.37 -5.02 2.35
N ALA A 32 4.31 -3.84 1.74
CA ALA A 32 5.11 -2.68 2.14
C ALA A 32 4.24 -1.59 2.78
N VAL A 33 4.89 -0.68 3.50
CA VAL A 33 4.24 0.40 4.23
C VAL A 33 4.85 1.73 3.84
N ALA A 34 4.01 2.74 3.67
CA ALA A 34 4.39 4.13 3.51
C ALA A 34 3.60 4.96 4.52
N GLY A 35 4.20 5.27 5.67
CA GLY A 35 3.49 6.11 6.62
C GLY A 35 4.33 7.02 7.50
N GLY A 36 3.73 8.16 7.83
CA GLY A 36 4.40 9.26 8.48
C GLY A 36 5.34 10.04 7.56
N ILE A 37 5.92 11.09 8.12
CA ILE A 37 6.96 11.92 7.51
C ILE A 37 8.20 11.99 8.41
N ASP A 38 9.34 12.33 7.84
CA ASP A 38 10.60 12.50 8.57
C ASP A 38 10.64 13.84 9.31
N ALA A 39 9.73 14.01 10.27
CA ALA A 39 9.63 15.17 11.15
C ALA A 39 9.56 14.69 12.61
N PRO A 40 10.68 14.71 13.37
CA PRO A 40 10.77 14.12 14.71
C PRO A 40 9.70 14.61 15.69
N ASP A 41 9.37 15.89 15.65
CA ASP A 41 8.42 16.52 16.58
C ASP A 41 6.95 16.39 16.12
N ASN A 42 6.71 16.12 14.84
CA ASN A 42 5.37 15.96 14.28
C ASN A 42 5.38 14.95 13.12
N PRO A 43 5.52 13.64 13.40
CA PRO A 43 5.73 12.62 12.38
C PRO A 43 4.45 12.23 11.63
N ILE A 44 3.30 12.82 11.98
CA ILE A 44 2.01 12.53 11.35
C ILE A 44 1.93 13.26 10.01
N GLY A 45 1.81 12.49 8.92
CA GLY A 45 1.76 13.00 7.56
C GLY A 45 2.01 11.91 6.53
N THR A 46 1.98 12.28 5.26
CA THR A 46 2.25 11.38 4.13
C THR A 46 3.28 11.97 3.19
N ASP A 47 4.06 11.11 2.54
CA ASP A 47 5.14 11.48 1.61
C ASP A 47 5.06 10.61 0.35
N ALA A 48 4.85 11.25 -0.80
CA ALA A 48 4.76 10.59 -2.10
C ALA A 48 6.03 9.77 -2.43
N ASN A 49 7.23 10.22 -2.03
CA ASN A 49 8.45 9.47 -2.29
C ASN A 49 8.49 8.14 -1.52
N ARG A 50 7.96 8.13 -0.29
CA ARG A 50 7.86 6.89 0.51
C ARG A 50 6.84 5.94 -0.11
N VAL A 51 5.76 6.47 -0.70
CA VAL A 51 4.79 5.66 -1.44
C VAL A 51 5.43 5.06 -2.70
N VAL A 52 6.21 5.84 -3.48
CA VAL A 52 6.98 5.33 -4.63
C VAL A 52 7.90 4.19 -4.21
N GLN A 53 8.67 4.38 -3.14
CA GLN A 53 9.58 3.36 -2.61
C GLN A 53 8.84 2.09 -2.19
N ALA A 54 7.73 2.22 -1.47
CA ALA A 54 6.93 1.08 -1.03
C ALA A 54 6.31 0.33 -2.21
N ILE A 55 5.84 1.03 -3.25
CA ILE A 55 5.35 0.41 -4.48
C ILE A 55 6.48 -0.38 -5.15
N GLN A 56 7.66 0.23 -5.33
CA GLN A 56 8.81 -0.41 -5.96
C GLN A 56 9.30 -1.64 -5.21
N GLU A 57 9.18 -1.66 -3.88
CA GLU A 57 9.56 -2.80 -3.04
C GLU A 57 8.71 -4.06 -3.33
N VAL A 58 7.42 -3.89 -3.65
CA VAL A 58 6.46 -5.00 -3.84
C VAL A 58 6.00 -5.19 -5.27
N PHE A 59 6.45 -4.34 -6.19
CA PHE A 59 5.99 -4.35 -7.58
C PHE A 59 6.32 -5.67 -8.29
N SER A 60 5.35 -6.15 -9.07
CA SER A 60 5.55 -7.20 -10.07
C SER A 60 4.54 -7.03 -11.20
N ASP A 61 4.69 -7.82 -12.27
CA ASP A 61 3.75 -7.80 -13.39
C ASP A 61 2.30 -8.19 -12.98
N ASP A 62 2.10 -8.83 -11.82
CA ASP A 62 0.74 -9.14 -11.33
C ASP A 62 0.06 -7.94 -10.65
N GLY A 63 0.76 -6.81 -10.51
CA GLY A 63 0.22 -5.53 -10.03
C GLY A 63 0.35 -5.29 -8.53
N VAL A 64 -0.06 -4.09 -8.11
CA VAL A 64 0.03 -3.60 -6.73
C VAL A 64 -1.29 -2.96 -6.31
N ILE A 65 -1.81 -3.35 -5.15
CA ILE A 65 -2.94 -2.71 -4.48
C ILE A 65 -2.40 -1.70 -3.47
N VAL A 66 -2.87 -0.47 -3.53
CA VAL A 66 -2.53 0.59 -2.57
C VAL A 66 -3.78 0.93 -1.77
N LEU A 67 -3.68 0.84 -0.44
CA LEU A 67 -4.73 1.27 0.47
C LEU A 67 -4.29 2.51 1.24
N MET A 68 -5.22 3.42 1.50
CA MET A 68 -4.96 4.71 2.15
C MET A 68 -5.89 4.94 3.34
N ASP A 69 -5.47 5.72 4.35
CA ASP A 69 -6.33 6.06 5.50
C ASP A 69 -7.27 7.24 5.25
N LEU A 70 -6.71 8.43 5.01
CA LEU A 70 -7.41 9.71 4.93
C LEU A 70 -7.08 10.40 3.60
N GLY A 71 -7.85 11.43 3.23
CA GLY A 71 -7.78 12.05 1.90
C GLY A 71 -6.38 12.52 1.46
N SER A 72 -5.53 13.04 2.34
CA SER A 72 -4.15 13.43 1.97
C SER A 72 -3.23 12.26 1.63
N ALA A 73 -3.53 11.07 2.14
CA ALA A 73 -2.83 9.84 1.76
C ALA A 73 -3.18 9.44 0.32
N LEU A 74 -4.44 9.62 -0.11
CA LEU A 74 -4.84 9.46 -1.51
C LEU A 74 -4.07 10.43 -2.42
N LEU A 75 -4.02 11.73 -2.07
CA LEU A 75 -3.26 12.72 -2.86
C LEU A 75 -1.77 12.35 -2.98
N SER A 76 -1.19 11.83 -1.90
CA SER A 76 0.20 11.38 -1.91
C SER A 76 0.40 10.14 -2.78
N ALA A 77 -0.58 9.22 -2.80
CA ALA A 77 -0.57 8.06 -3.68
C ALA A 77 -0.74 8.44 -5.16
N GLU A 78 -1.66 9.35 -5.49
CA GLU A 78 -1.83 9.87 -6.85
C GLU A 78 -0.55 10.55 -7.36
N MET A 79 0.07 11.40 -6.53
CA MET A 79 1.35 12.03 -6.85
C MET A 79 2.48 11.00 -7.03
N ALA A 80 2.48 9.94 -6.21
CA ALA A 80 3.46 8.86 -6.35
C ALA A 80 3.36 8.16 -7.72
N LEU A 81 2.15 7.98 -8.24
CA LEU A 81 1.96 7.41 -9.58
C LEU A 81 2.63 8.26 -10.65
N GLU A 82 2.57 9.59 -10.56
CA GLU A 82 3.20 10.50 -11.54
C GLU A 82 4.73 10.33 -11.64
N PHE A 83 5.38 9.82 -10.59
CA PHE A 83 6.82 9.53 -10.58
C PHE A 83 7.18 8.16 -11.15
N LEU A 84 6.20 7.31 -11.45
CA LEU A 84 6.41 5.96 -11.96
C LEU A 84 6.30 5.90 -13.50
N PRO A 85 7.03 4.98 -14.16
CA PRO A 85 6.86 4.70 -15.58
C PRO A 85 5.40 4.40 -15.92
N GLU A 86 4.95 4.81 -17.12
CA GLU A 86 3.56 4.63 -17.58
C GLU A 86 3.13 3.16 -17.54
N GLU A 87 4.02 2.25 -17.93
CA GLU A 87 3.76 0.81 -17.94
C GLU A 87 3.56 0.22 -16.53
N GLN A 88 4.18 0.82 -15.51
CA GLN A 88 3.97 0.41 -14.11
C GLN A 88 2.68 1.00 -13.55
N ARG A 89 2.35 2.25 -13.89
CA ARG A 89 1.12 2.93 -13.43
C ARG A 89 -0.14 2.15 -13.77
N GLU A 90 -0.21 1.56 -14.96
CA GLU A 90 -1.37 0.75 -15.39
C GLU A 90 -1.63 -0.48 -14.52
N ARG A 91 -0.66 -0.90 -13.70
CA ARG A 91 -0.74 -2.07 -12.82
C ARG A 91 -0.89 -1.71 -11.35
N ILE A 92 -1.08 -0.43 -11.03
CA ILE A 92 -1.24 0.03 -9.66
C ILE A 92 -2.69 0.47 -9.44
N TYR A 93 -3.30 -0.11 -8.42
CA TYR A 93 -4.71 0.06 -8.11
C TYR A 93 -4.85 0.74 -6.75
N LEU A 94 -5.32 1.98 -6.76
CA LEU A 94 -5.69 2.70 -5.53
C LEU A 94 -7.08 2.20 -5.11
N LEU A 95 -7.13 1.49 -3.98
CA LEU A 95 -8.37 0.84 -3.52
C LEU A 95 -9.12 1.75 -2.54
N ASP A 96 -10.37 2.06 -2.89
CA ASP A 96 -11.30 2.76 -2.01
C ASP A 96 -11.91 1.77 -0.99
N ALA A 97 -11.24 1.63 0.15
CA ALA A 97 -11.68 0.75 1.23
C ALA A 97 -11.21 1.31 2.59
N PRO A 98 -11.90 0.98 3.70
CA PRO A 98 -11.39 1.23 5.04
C PRO A 98 -10.01 0.58 5.22
N LEU A 99 -9.01 1.34 5.69
CA LEU A 99 -7.61 0.93 5.64
C LEU A 99 -7.35 -0.45 6.27
N VAL A 100 -7.86 -0.69 7.49
CA VAL A 100 -7.55 -1.90 8.25
C VAL A 100 -8.26 -3.11 7.65
N GLU A 101 -9.59 -3.02 7.54
CA GLU A 101 -10.44 -4.10 7.07
C GLU A 101 -10.15 -4.42 5.60
N GLY A 102 -9.94 -3.40 4.78
CA GLY A 102 -9.59 -3.52 3.38
C GLY A 102 -8.24 -4.20 3.18
N ALA A 103 -7.21 -3.86 3.97
CA ALA A 103 -5.89 -4.48 3.84
C ALA A 103 -5.92 -5.96 4.22
N VAL A 104 -6.65 -6.32 5.27
CA VAL A 104 -6.83 -7.73 5.69
C VAL A 104 -7.60 -8.51 4.63
N ALA A 105 -8.66 -7.94 4.06
CA ALA A 105 -9.43 -8.57 3.00
C ALA A 105 -8.59 -8.75 1.72
N ALA A 106 -7.88 -7.71 1.29
CA ALA A 106 -7.00 -7.76 0.12
C ALA A 106 -5.89 -8.80 0.28
N ALA A 107 -5.26 -8.86 1.46
CA ALA A 107 -4.24 -9.86 1.76
C ALA A 107 -4.78 -11.30 1.69
N ALA A 108 -5.97 -11.53 2.25
CA ALA A 108 -6.63 -12.84 2.21
C ALA A 108 -7.00 -13.24 0.77
N GLN A 109 -7.56 -12.32 -0.03
CA GLN A 109 -7.93 -12.58 -1.42
C GLN A 109 -6.70 -12.82 -2.29
N ALA A 110 -5.70 -11.94 -2.23
CA ALA A 110 -4.47 -12.08 -3.00
C ALA A 110 -3.75 -13.41 -2.72
N ALA A 111 -3.77 -13.89 -1.47
CA ALA A 111 -3.20 -15.18 -1.09
C ALA A 111 -4.01 -16.39 -1.58
N ALA A 112 -5.32 -16.22 -1.78
CA ALA A 112 -6.23 -17.28 -2.18
C ALA A 112 -6.32 -17.42 -3.71
N THR A 113 -6.40 -16.31 -4.45
CA THR A 113 -6.69 -16.29 -5.89
C THR A 113 -5.45 -15.97 -6.72
N GLY A 114 -4.56 -15.10 -6.23
CA GLY A 114 -3.49 -14.52 -7.04
C GLY A 114 -3.99 -13.65 -8.19
N ASP A 115 -5.27 -13.24 -8.17
CA ASP A 115 -5.89 -12.39 -9.19
C ASP A 115 -6.29 -11.04 -8.58
N ILE A 116 -5.81 -9.95 -9.18
CA ILE A 116 -6.00 -8.58 -8.69
C ILE A 116 -7.39 -8.03 -8.99
N GLN A 117 -8.15 -8.69 -9.86
CA GLN A 117 -9.51 -8.32 -10.25
C GLN A 117 -10.61 -9.17 -9.59
N ALA A 118 -10.23 -10.14 -8.75
CA ALA A 118 -11.15 -11.04 -8.04
C ALA A 118 -11.72 -10.39 -6.76
#